data_AF-A0A2G9NNJ0-F1
#
_entry.id   AF-A0A2G9NNJ0-F1
#
_cell.length_a   1.000
_cell.length_b   1.000
_cell.length_c   1.000
_cell.angle_alpha   90.00
_cell.angle_beta   90.00
_cell.angle_gamma   90.00
#
_symmetry.space_group_name_H-M   'P 1'
#
loop_
_entity.id
_entity.type
_entity.pdbx_description
1 polymer ?
#
loop_
_entity_poly.entity_id
_entity_poly.type
_entity_poly.pdbx_seq_one_letter_code
_entity_poly.pdbx_strand_id
1 'polypeptide(L)'
;MGAIIILGIILVGLLVVIFYIAGSLGKEISNSVCQRPYVWYKEECCLDENNNNICDDQDYYEYLLIIESLKETEKIKEETNYQYYEPVYESQPTYQQIYPKYICGYNAYNCRDFRTQREAQEVYEFCGGRSNDVHWLDEDKDGRACEWSP
;
A
#
# COMPACT_ATOMS: atom_id res chain seq x y z
N MET A 1 -25.54 -11.34 63.56
CA MET A 1 -26.25 -11.73 62.31
C MET A 1 -26.25 -10.61 61.26
N GLY A 2 -26.64 -9.37 61.61
CA GLY A 2 -26.70 -8.27 60.63
C GLY A 2 -25.37 -7.92 59.93
N ALA A 3 -24.24 -7.90 60.64
CA ALA A 3 -22.94 -7.56 60.03
C ALA A 3 -22.47 -8.56 58.95
N ILE A 4 -22.81 -9.84 59.11
CA ILE A 4 -22.46 -10.91 58.16
C ILE A 4 -23.28 -10.76 56.88
N ILE A 5 -24.56 -10.36 57.00
CA ILE A 5 -25.45 -10.12 55.86
C ILE A 5 -24.98 -8.90 55.06
N ILE A 6 -24.57 -7.82 55.74
CA ILE A 6 -24.06 -6.60 55.09
C ILE A 6 -22.75 -6.88 54.34
N LEU A 7 -21.82 -7.63 54.96
CA LEU A 7 -20.58 -8.07 54.30
C LEU A 7 -20.86 -8.91 53.05
N GLY A 8 -21.85 -9.81 53.11
CA GLY A 8 -22.26 -10.61 51.96
C GLY A 8 -22.78 -9.78 50.80
N ILE A 9 -23.61 -8.77 51.07
CA ILE A 9 -24.17 -7.88 50.03
C ILE A 9 -23.06 -7.05 49.37
N ILE A 10 -22.10 -6.53 50.16
CA ILE A 10 -20.97 -5.76 49.63
C ILE A 10 -20.09 -6.63 48.72
N LEU A 11 -19.84 -7.88 49.13
CA LEU A 11 -19.00 -8.81 48.37
C LEU A 11 -19.66 -9.20 47.04
N VAL A 12 -20.97 -9.48 47.04
CA VAL A 12 -21.74 -9.74 45.83
C VAL A 12 -21.79 -8.50 44.93
N GLY A 13 -22.00 -7.31 45.49
CA GLY A 13 -21.98 -6.05 44.75
C GLY A 13 -20.64 -5.78 44.07
N LEU A 14 -19.53 -5.99 44.77
CA LEU A 14 -18.18 -5.86 44.21
C LEU A 14 -17.92 -6.85 43.09
N LEU A 15 -18.34 -8.11 43.24
CA LEU A 15 -18.20 -9.12 42.19
C LEU A 15 -19.00 -8.74 40.93
N VAL A 16 -20.23 -8.26 41.07
CA VAL A 16 -21.05 -7.80 39.94
C VAL A 16 -20.39 -6.62 39.22
N VAL A 17 -19.83 -5.66 39.95
CA VAL A 17 -19.09 -4.53 39.36
C VAL A 17 -17.85 -5.02 38.61
N ILE A 18 -17.10 -5.98 39.16
CA ILE A 18 -15.92 -6.58 38.51
C ILE A 18 -16.30 -7.29 37.21
N PHE A 19 -17.39 -8.06 37.19
CA PHE A 19 -17.87 -8.70 35.96
C PHE A 19 -18.37 -7.69 34.92
N TYR A 20 -19.00 -6.60 35.36
CA TYR A 20 -19.47 -5.53 34.48
C TYR A 20 -18.30 -4.76 33.82
N ILE A 21 -17.24 -4.44 34.56
CA ILE A 21 -16.04 -3.78 34.00
C ILE A 21 -15.16 -4.74 33.18
N ALA A 22 -15.18 -6.04 33.47
CA ALA A 22 -14.46 -7.04 32.66
C ALA A 22 -15.13 -7.27 31.30
N GLY A 23 -16.46 -7.10 31.21
CA GLY A 23 -17.22 -7.25 29.96
C GLY A 23 -16.90 -6.19 28.89
N SER A 24 -16.29 -5.06 29.24
CA SER A 24 -15.92 -4.00 28.30
C SER A 24 -14.49 -4.10 27.75
N LEU A 25 -13.67 -5.05 28.22
CA LEU A 25 -12.27 -5.23 27.79
C LEU A 25 -12.09 -6.24 26.64
N GLY A 26 -13.17 -6.87 26.18
CA GLY A 26 -13.16 -7.82 25.07
C GLY A 26 -13.27 -7.15 23.70
N LYS A 27 -12.47 -6.12 23.40
CA LYS A 27 -12.22 -5.79 21.99
C LYS A 27 -11.05 -6.67 21.56
N GLU A 28 -11.36 -7.78 20.88
CA GLU A 28 -10.33 -8.58 20.24
C GLU A 28 -9.46 -7.64 19.41
N ILE A 29 -8.17 -7.58 19.76
CA ILE A 29 -7.16 -7.02 18.90
C ILE A 29 -7.08 -8.00 17.73
N SER A 30 -7.95 -7.82 16.73
CA SER A 30 -7.79 -8.48 15.45
C SER A 30 -6.46 -7.98 14.93
N ASN A 31 -5.42 -8.81 15.01
CA ASN A 31 -4.18 -8.54 14.32
C ASN A 31 -4.57 -8.29 12.87
N SER A 32 -4.34 -7.06 12.44
CA SER A 32 -4.66 -6.56 11.13
C SER A 32 -3.71 -7.16 10.10
N VAL A 33 -3.88 -8.45 9.84
CA VAL A 33 -3.08 -9.19 8.88
C VAL A 33 -3.80 -9.13 7.54
N CYS A 34 -3.25 -8.34 6.62
CA CYS A 34 -3.72 -8.30 5.25
C CYS A 34 -3.35 -9.60 4.52
N GLN A 35 -4.27 -10.11 3.70
CA GLN A 35 -3.97 -11.18 2.76
C GLN A 35 -3.31 -10.57 1.53
N ARG A 36 -2.27 -11.19 0.98
CA ARG A 36 -1.68 -10.74 -0.29
C ARG A 36 -2.76 -10.68 -1.38
N PRO A 37 -2.76 -9.67 -2.28
CA PRO A 37 -1.75 -8.63 -2.50
C PRO A 37 -2.00 -7.32 -1.73
N TYR A 38 -2.53 -7.37 -0.51
CA TYR A 38 -2.82 -6.17 0.27
C TYR A 38 -1.77 -5.94 1.38
N VAL A 39 -1.49 -4.67 1.67
CA VAL A 39 -0.55 -4.22 2.72
C VAL A 39 -1.28 -3.36 3.73
N TRP A 40 -0.78 -3.35 4.96
CA TRP A 40 -1.37 -2.56 6.04
C TRP A 40 -0.89 -1.11 5.97
N TYR A 41 -1.81 -0.17 5.76
CA TYR A 41 -1.53 1.27 5.66
C TYR A 41 -2.70 2.07 6.26
N LYS A 42 -2.40 3.12 7.05
CA LYS A 42 -3.42 4.00 7.69
C LYS A 42 -4.58 3.26 8.38
N GLU A 43 -4.28 2.17 9.09
CA GLU A 43 -5.28 1.36 9.83
C GLU A 43 -6.25 0.54 8.96
N GLU A 44 -5.96 0.37 7.67
CA GLU A 44 -6.71 -0.50 6.76
C GLU A 44 -5.78 -1.30 5.83
N CYS A 45 -6.35 -2.29 5.14
CA CYS A 45 -5.63 -3.04 4.10
C CYS A 45 -5.84 -2.35 2.75
N CYS A 46 -4.76 -1.89 2.13
CA CYS A 46 -4.81 -1.31 0.81
C CYS A 46 -4.06 -2.17 -0.21
N LEU A 47 -4.40 -2.01 -1.48
CA LEU A 47 -3.82 -2.80 -2.57
C LEU A 47 -2.34 -2.44 -2.77
N ASP A 48 -1.50 -3.47 -2.83
CA ASP A 48 -0.10 -3.42 -3.24
C ASP A 48 -0.02 -4.12 -4.59
N GLU A 49 -0.43 -3.39 -5.63
CA GLU A 49 -0.54 -3.85 -7.02
C GLU A 49 0.82 -4.26 -7.58
N ASN A 50 1.90 -3.60 -7.13
CA ASN A 50 3.26 -3.86 -7.56
C ASN A 50 4.12 -4.65 -6.54
N ASN A 51 3.50 -5.18 -5.49
CA ASN A 51 4.05 -6.08 -4.48
C ASN A 51 5.34 -5.54 -3.82
N ASN A 52 5.45 -4.22 -3.63
CA ASN A 52 6.60 -3.52 -3.05
C ASN A 52 6.43 -3.23 -1.54
N ASN A 53 5.40 -3.79 -0.90
CA ASN A 53 5.00 -3.53 0.48
C ASN A 53 4.59 -2.07 0.76
N ILE A 54 4.18 -1.31 -0.25
CA ILE A 54 3.70 0.07 -0.18
C ILE A 54 2.26 0.10 -0.71
N CYS A 55 1.47 0.99 -0.13
CA CYS A 55 0.12 1.25 -0.58
C CYS A 55 0.12 1.92 -1.94
N ASP A 56 -0.52 1.32 -2.95
CA ASP A 56 -0.64 1.92 -4.29
C ASP A 56 -1.87 2.83 -4.42
N ASP A 57 -2.69 2.94 -3.36
CA ASP A 57 -3.76 3.92 -3.31
C ASP A 57 -3.15 5.32 -3.14
N GLN A 58 -3.07 6.05 -4.26
CA GLN A 58 -2.71 7.44 -4.23
C GLN A 58 -3.91 8.21 -3.70
N ASP A 59 -3.84 8.61 -2.42
CA ASP A 59 -4.66 9.67 -1.81
C ASP A 59 -4.37 11.04 -2.45
N TYR A 60 -4.44 11.10 -3.78
CA TYR A 60 -4.27 12.28 -4.60
C TYR A 60 -5.33 13.34 -4.26
N TYR A 61 -6.51 12.90 -3.84
CA TYR A 61 -7.59 13.78 -3.41
C TYR A 61 -7.32 14.43 -2.03
N GLU A 62 -6.63 13.76 -1.11
CA GLU A 62 -6.25 14.36 0.18
C GLU A 62 -5.21 15.47 -0.03
N TYR A 63 -4.25 15.25 -0.92
CA TYR A 63 -3.27 16.25 -1.31
C TYR A 63 -3.89 17.44 -2.06
N LEU A 64 -4.87 17.19 -2.96
CA LEU A 64 -5.60 18.25 -3.67
C LEU A 64 -6.45 19.12 -2.72
N LEU A 65 -7.10 18.52 -1.72
CA LEU A 65 -7.87 19.26 -0.71
C LEU A 65 -6.97 20.13 0.17
N ILE A 66 -5.75 19.65 0.50
CA ILE A 66 -4.75 20.45 1.20
C ILE A 66 -4.30 21.63 0.33
N ILE A 67 -4.01 21.43 -0.96
CA ILE A 67 -3.65 22.51 -1.88
C ILE A 67 -4.78 23.55 -1.99
N GLU A 68 -6.04 23.14 -2.01
CA GLU A 68 -7.19 24.05 -2.09
C GLU A 68 -7.36 24.87 -0.80
N SER A 69 -7.14 24.28 0.38
CA SER A 69 -7.08 25.00 1.66
C SER A 69 -5.87 25.96 1.77
N LEU A 70 -4.76 25.64 1.11
CA LEU A 70 -3.56 26.47 1.08
C LEU A 70 -3.71 27.67 0.13
N LYS A 71 -4.47 27.54 -0.96
CA LYS A 71 -4.80 28.67 -1.86
C LYS A 71 -5.55 29.80 -1.14
N GLU A 72 -6.33 29.48 -0.11
CA GLU A 72 -7.01 30.51 0.70
C GLU A 72 -6.03 31.29 1.59
N THR A 73 -4.87 30.71 1.93
CA THR A 73 -3.80 31.39 2.67
C THR A 73 -2.90 32.28 1.79
N GLU A 74 -2.95 32.11 0.47
CA GLU A 74 -2.19 32.96 -0.47
C GLU A 74 -2.76 34.38 -0.58
N LYS A 75 -4.03 34.59 -0.20
CA LYS A 75 -4.64 35.94 -0.12
C LYS A 75 -4.02 36.85 0.95
N ILE A 76 -3.20 36.33 1.86
CA ILE A 76 -2.56 37.11 2.94
C ILE A 76 -1.10 37.48 2.57
N LYS A 77 -0.53 36.95 1.48
CA LYS A 77 0.89 37.13 1.13
C LYS A 77 1.18 38.24 0.11
N GLU A 78 0.16 38.95 -0.38
CA GLU A 78 0.34 40.04 -1.36
C GLU A 78 1.09 41.27 -0.82
N GLU A 79 1.38 41.35 0.48
CA GLU A 79 2.08 42.52 1.08
C GLU A 79 3.59 42.34 1.30
N THR A 80 4.19 41.18 1.07
CA THR A 80 5.64 41.02 1.28
C THR A 80 6.39 40.89 -0.04
N ASN A 81 7.00 42.00 -0.45
CA ASN A 81 7.99 42.10 -1.52
C ASN A 81 9.17 41.14 -1.29
N TYR A 82 9.10 39.95 -1.89
CA TYR A 82 10.22 39.03 -1.99
C TYR A 82 10.83 39.11 -3.38
N GLN A 83 12.09 39.52 -3.41
CA GLN A 83 12.97 39.53 -4.57
C GLN A 83 13.05 38.11 -5.16
N TYR A 84 12.58 37.95 -6.39
CA TYR A 84 12.70 36.70 -7.13
C TYR A 84 14.16 36.50 -7.56
N TYR A 85 14.79 35.44 -7.04
CA TYR A 85 16.08 34.94 -7.51
C TYR A 85 15.80 33.79 -8.48
N GLU A 86 16.33 33.84 -9.70
CA GLU A 86 16.29 32.69 -10.61
C GLU A 86 17.02 31.51 -9.97
N PRO A 87 16.42 30.30 -9.89
CA PRO A 87 17.12 29.15 -9.40
C PRO A 87 18.23 28.80 -10.40
N VAL A 88 19.47 28.86 -9.92
CA VAL A 88 20.62 28.24 -10.58
C VAL A 88 20.32 26.76 -10.64
N TYR A 89 19.97 26.24 -11.83
CA TYR A 89 19.88 24.81 -12.05
C TYR A 89 21.32 24.28 -12.05
N GLU A 90 21.76 23.89 -10.87
CA GLU A 90 22.99 23.13 -10.70
C GLU A 90 22.68 21.67 -11.03
N SER A 91 23.60 21.04 -11.76
CA SER A 91 23.43 19.78 -12.49
C SER A 91 22.67 18.68 -11.75
N GLN A 92 21.76 18.04 -12.50
CA GLN A 92 20.81 17.03 -12.06
C GLN A 92 21.41 15.92 -11.19
N PRO A 93 20.79 15.58 -10.03
CA PRO A 93 20.97 14.26 -9.44
C PRO A 93 20.22 13.24 -10.32
N THR A 94 20.91 12.17 -10.70
CA THR A 94 20.36 11.08 -11.51
C THR A 94 19.21 10.40 -10.76
N TYR A 95 17.98 10.67 -11.18
CA TYR A 95 16.77 10.01 -10.70
C TYR A 95 16.76 8.57 -11.24
N GLN A 96 17.36 7.65 -10.51
CA GLN A 96 17.24 6.23 -10.82
C GLN A 96 15.82 5.80 -10.44
N GLN A 97 15.01 5.50 -11.46
CA GLN A 97 13.60 5.17 -11.38
C GLN A 97 13.31 4.09 -10.31
N ILE A 98 12.44 4.41 -9.35
CA ILE A 98 11.91 3.46 -8.34
C ILE A 98 10.63 2.79 -8.89
N TYR A 99 10.60 2.48 -10.18
CA TYR A 99 9.56 1.65 -10.76
C TYR A 99 10.13 0.23 -10.96
N PRO A 100 9.35 -0.83 -10.64
CA PRO A 100 9.79 -2.18 -10.94
C PRO A 100 10.01 -2.30 -12.45
N LYS A 101 11.15 -2.88 -12.83
CA LYS A 101 11.56 -3.03 -14.25
C LYS A 101 10.47 -3.74 -15.08
N TYR A 102 9.78 -4.71 -14.49
CA TYR A 102 8.66 -5.45 -15.10
C TYR A 102 7.56 -5.74 -14.07
N ILE A 103 6.30 -5.77 -14.51
CA ILE A 103 5.12 -6.05 -13.68
C ILE A 103 4.76 -7.54 -13.79
N CYS A 104 4.87 -8.31 -12.71
CA CYS A 104 4.62 -9.76 -12.72
C CYS A 104 3.36 -10.18 -11.93
N GLY A 105 2.62 -9.23 -11.35
CA GLY A 105 1.47 -9.52 -10.47
C GLY A 105 0.20 -9.97 -11.20
N TYR A 106 0.10 -9.66 -12.49
CA TYR A 106 -1.02 -10.03 -13.36
C TYR A 106 -0.56 -10.12 -14.81
N ASN A 107 -1.44 -10.57 -15.71
CA ASN A 107 -1.12 -10.65 -17.13
C ASN A 107 -1.07 -9.25 -17.78
N ALA A 108 0.09 -8.60 -17.70
CA ALA A 108 0.32 -7.23 -18.18
C ALA A 108 0.88 -7.15 -19.61
N TYR A 109 1.54 -8.22 -20.10
CA TYR A 109 2.27 -8.21 -21.37
C TYR A 109 1.85 -9.37 -22.25
N ASN A 110 1.92 -9.15 -23.56
CA ASN A 110 1.78 -10.16 -24.59
C ASN A 110 2.96 -10.03 -25.57
N CYS A 111 3.13 -11.01 -26.46
CA CYS A 111 4.30 -11.04 -27.33
C CYS A 111 4.42 -9.82 -28.29
N ARG A 112 3.35 -9.11 -28.62
CA ARG A 112 3.40 -7.91 -29.48
C ARG A 112 3.88 -6.65 -28.75
N ASP A 113 4.02 -6.71 -27.43
CA ASP A 113 4.50 -5.59 -26.63
C ASP A 113 6.03 -5.46 -26.69
N PHE A 114 6.71 -6.50 -27.19
CA PHE A 114 8.16 -6.54 -27.34
C PHE A 114 8.56 -6.22 -28.78
N ARG A 115 9.83 -5.84 -28.98
CA ARG A 115 10.39 -5.66 -30.32
C ARG A 115 11.22 -6.87 -30.73
N THR A 116 11.69 -7.64 -29.76
CA THR A 116 12.57 -8.78 -29.97
C THR A 116 12.23 -9.91 -29.01
N GLN A 117 12.45 -11.14 -29.47
CA GLN A 117 12.25 -12.34 -28.67
C GLN A 117 13.07 -12.29 -27.37
N ARG A 118 14.27 -11.71 -27.43
CA ARG A 118 15.14 -11.55 -26.26
C ARG A 118 14.50 -10.65 -25.19
N GLU A 119 13.84 -9.57 -25.58
CA GLU A 119 13.14 -8.69 -24.62
C GLU A 119 11.98 -9.44 -23.94
N ALA A 120 11.19 -10.18 -24.71
CA ALA A 120 10.13 -11.03 -24.18
C ALA A 120 10.68 -12.10 -23.22
N GLN A 121 11.80 -12.74 -23.61
CA GLN A 121 12.49 -13.73 -22.79
C GLN A 121 12.97 -13.13 -21.45
N GLU A 122 13.51 -11.92 -21.47
CA GLU A 122 13.95 -11.23 -20.23
C GLU A 122 12.78 -11.01 -19.27
N VAL A 123 11.61 -10.61 -19.76
CA VAL A 123 10.40 -10.44 -18.93
C VAL A 123 9.90 -11.78 -18.41
N TYR A 124 9.81 -12.78 -19.29
CA TYR A 124 9.39 -14.13 -18.94
C TYR A 124 10.25 -14.72 -17.81
N GLU A 125 11.57 -14.69 -17.95
CA GLU A 125 12.51 -15.18 -16.93
C GLU A 125 12.42 -14.38 -15.63
N PHE A 126 12.32 -13.05 -15.74
CA PHE A 126 12.20 -12.17 -14.57
C PHE A 126 10.93 -12.46 -13.75
N CYS A 127 9.82 -12.76 -14.43
CA CYS A 127 8.55 -13.08 -13.77
C CYS A 127 8.44 -14.55 -13.32
N GLY A 128 9.50 -15.35 -13.47
CA GLY A 128 9.62 -16.71 -12.93
C GLY A 128 9.66 -17.82 -13.99
N GLY A 129 9.60 -17.46 -15.26
CA GLY A 129 9.74 -18.35 -16.41
C GLY A 129 8.79 -19.54 -16.34
N ARG A 130 9.33 -20.75 -16.60
CA ARG A 130 8.53 -21.98 -16.69
C ARG A 130 7.76 -22.32 -15.41
N SER A 131 8.24 -21.84 -14.26
CA SER A 131 7.59 -22.04 -12.97
C SER A 131 6.42 -21.08 -12.74
N ASN A 132 6.40 -19.94 -13.44
CA ASN A 132 5.40 -18.88 -13.29
C ASN A 132 5.28 -18.01 -14.55
N ASP A 133 4.72 -18.58 -15.62
CA ASP A 133 4.40 -17.81 -16.83
C ASP A 133 3.08 -17.04 -16.65
N VAL A 134 3.12 -15.96 -15.87
CA VAL A 134 1.94 -15.14 -15.56
C VAL A 134 1.38 -14.40 -16.79
N HIS A 135 2.23 -14.16 -17.78
CA HIS A 135 1.92 -13.41 -18.99
C HIS A 135 1.53 -14.30 -20.19
N TRP A 136 1.71 -15.62 -20.06
CA TRP A 136 1.51 -16.60 -21.15
C TRP A 136 2.40 -16.30 -22.37
N LEU A 137 3.66 -15.93 -22.11
CA LEU A 137 4.63 -15.65 -23.17
C LEU A 137 5.24 -16.93 -23.75
N ASP A 138 5.18 -18.05 -23.02
CA ASP A 138 5.68 -19.38 -23.41
C ASP A 138 4.51 -20.38 -23.42
N GLU A 139 3.69 -20.30 -24.47
CA GLU A 139 2.43 -21.05 -24.58
C GLU A 139 2.64 -22.57 -24.61
N ASP A 140 3.70 -23.05 -25.29
CA ASP A 140 4.05 -24.46 -25.40
C ASP A 140 4.96 -24.96 -24.24
N LYS A 141 5.38 -24.05 -23.36
CA LYS A 141 6.09 -24.31 -22.11
C LYS A 141 7.42 -24.99 -22.32
N ASP A 142 8.12 -24.64 -23.39
CA ASP A 142 9.44 -25.20 -23.70
C ASP A 142 10.58 -24.44 -23.01
N GLY A 143 10.26 -23.29 -22.39
CA GLY A 143 11.19 -22.38 -21.72
C GLY A 143 11.56 -21.16 -22.55
N ARG A 144 10.99 -20.99 -23.75
CA ARG A 144 11.30 -19.90 -24.67
C ARG A 144 10.07 -19.06 -24.95
N ALA A 145 10.14 -17.81 -24.54
CA ALA A 145 9.06 -16.86 -24.75
C ALA A 145 9.00 -16.42 -26.22
N CYS A 146 7.77 -16.31 -26.75
CA CYS A 146 7.41 -15.60 -27.98
C CYS A 146 8.24 -15.99 -29.22
N GLU A 147 8.56 -17.28 -29.38
CA GLU A 147 9.41 -17.77 -30.47
C GLU A 147 8.89 -17.44 -31.88
N TRP A 148 7.58 -17.32 -32.05
CA TRP A 148 6.94 -17.13 -33.36
C TRP A 148 6.42 -15.72 -33.65
N SER A 149 6.38 -14.83 -32.65
CA SER A 149 5.85 -13.47 -32.82
C SER A 149 6.34 -12.53 -31.72
N PRO A 150 7.59 -12.08 -31.74
CA PRO A 150 8.13 -11.15 -30.75
C PRO A 150 7.70 -9.69 -30.93
#